data_AF-A0A7C9P4K6-F1
#
_entry.id   AF-A0A7C9P4K6-F1
#
_cell.length_a   1.000
_cell.length_b   1.000
_cell.length_c   1.000
_cell.angle_alpha   90.00
_cell.angle_beta   90.00
_cell.angle_gamma   90.00
#
_symmetry.space_group_name_H-M   'P 1'
#
loop_
_entity.id
_entity.type
_entity.pdbx_description
1 polymer ?
#
loop_
_entity_poly.entity_id
_entity_poly.type
_entity_poly.pdbx_seq_one_letter_code
_entity_poly.pdbx_strand_id
1 'polypeptide(L)'
;MKKQSQATKRPLYIVLISVHGLIRGQQLELGRDADTGGQTKYVVELARALGERGDVEKVVLLTRRIIDDQVDADYAEPFEALSDKVEIVRIECGEPKYLPKEMLWGSLETFSDNALT
;
A
#
# COMPACT_ATOMS: atom_id res chain seq x y z
N MET A 1 4.28 -47.70 -2.02
CA MET A 1 3.63 -46.39 -1.81
C MET A 1 4.71 -45.37 -1.50
N LYS A 2 5.05 -44.48 -2.45
CA LYS A 2 6.05 -43.41 -2.22
C LYS A 2 5.37 -42.29 -1.44
N LYS A 3 5.75 -42.07 -0.17
CA LYS A 3 5.41 -40.84 0.56
C LYS A 3 6.10 -39.68 -0.18
N GLN A 4 5.33 -38.87 -0.89
CA GLN A 4 5.82 -37.58 -1.36
C GLN A 4 6.12 -36.74 -0.12
N SER A 5 7.38 -36.39 0.07
CA SER A 5 7.79 -35.38 1.04
C SER A 5 7.11 -34.07 0.65
N GLN A 6 6.14 -33.65 1.47
CA GLN A 6 5.52 -32.34 1.34
C GLN A 6 6.63 -31.31 1.62
N ALA A 7 7.18 -30.71 0.57
CA ALA A 7 8.12 -29.61 0.73
C ALA A 7 7.38 -28.53 1.52
N THR A 8 7.87 -28.18 2.71
CA THR A 8 7.36 -27.06 3.50
C THR A 8 7.50 -25.81 2.65
N LYS A 9 6.41 -25.37 2.02
CA LYS A 9 6.38 -24.12 1.25
C LYS A 9 6.71 -22.99 2.22
N ARG A 10 7.73 -22.19 1.90
CA ARG A 10 8.00 -20.96 2.64
C ARG A 10 6.77 -20.06 2.55
N PRO A 11 6.36 -19.41 3.64
CA PRO A 11 5.23 -18.51 3.62
C PRO A 11 5.52 -17.32 2.70
N LEU A 12 4.47 -16.71 2.15
CA LEU A 12 4.58 -15.68 1.14
C LEU A 12 4.81 -14.30 1.75
N TYR A 13 5.69 -13.52 1.13
CA TYR A 13 5.81 -12.09 1.33
C TYR A 13 5.18 -11.40 0.11
N ILE A 14 4.15 -10.59 0.34
CA ILE A 14 3.38 -9.96 -0.73
C ILE A 14 3.58 -8.45 -0.67
N VAL A 15 3.92 -7.85 -1.81
CA VAL A 15 3.95 -6.40 -1.99
C VAL A 15 2.84 -6.00 -2.94
N LEU A 16 1.96 -5.12 -2.48
CA LEU A 16 0.95 -4.45 -3.28
C LEU A 16 1.44 -3.03 -3.57
N ILE A 17 1.28 -2.56 -4.81
CA ILE A 17 1.69 -1.20 -5.20
C ILE A 17 0.45 -0.44 -5.64
N SER A 18 0.14 0.66 -4.96
CA SER A 18 -0.96 1.57 -5.29
C SER A 18 -0.52 3.02 -5.06
N VAL A 19 0.01 3.64 -6.10
CA VAL A 19 0.72 4.93 -6.00
C VAL A 19 -0.21 6.14 -5.93
N HIS A 20 -1.38 6.08 -6.55
CA HIS A 20 -2.33 7.19 -6.59
C HIS A 20 -3.45 7.04 -5.55
N GLY A 21 -4.18 8.13 -5.35
CA GLY A 21 -5.28 8.22 -4.40
C GLY A 21 -4.81 8.41 -2.96
N LEU A 22 -5.77 8.61 -2.08
CA LEU A 22 -5.54 8.71 -0.64
C LEU A 22 -5.73 7.33 0.02
N ILE A 23 -4.64 6.77 0.54
CA ILE A 23 -4.62 5.43 1.15
C ILE A 23 -4.23 5.51 2.62
N ARG A 24 -5.18 5.11 3.48
CA ARG A 24 -5.02 4.95 4.93
C ARG A 24 -5.86 3.78 5.44
N GLY A 25 -5.53 3.25 6.61
CA GLY A 25 -6.13 2.04 7.15
C GLY A 25 -7.53 2.20 7.73
N GLN A 26 -7.93 3.43 8.08
CA GLN A 26 -9.24 3.75 8.66
C GLN A 26 -9.83 5.00 8.01
N GLN A 27 -11.15 5.13 8.04
CA GLN A 27 -11.85 6.35 7.60
C GLN A 27 -11.45 6.82 6.18
N LEU A 28 -11.33 5.89 5.24
CA LEU A 28 -11.04 6.23 3.83
C LEU A 28 -11.98 7.35 3.35
N GLU A 29 -11.41 8.40 2.76
CA GLU A 29 -12.13 9.57 2.25
C GLU A 29 -12.84 9.27 0.91
N LEU A 30 -13.64 8.20 0.89
CA LEU A 30 -14.28 7.71 -0.32
C LEU A 30 -15.20 8.76 -0.94
N GLY A 31 -15.03 8.98 -2.25
CA GLY A 31 -15.81 9.97 -3.00
C GLY A 31 -15.32 11.40 -2.86
N ARG A 32 -14.17 11.64 -2.22
CA ARG A 32 -13.52 12.96 -2.18
C ARG A 32 -13.19 13.48 -3.58
N ASP A 33 -12.63 12.61 -4.42
CA ASP A 33 -12.17 12.94 -5.76
C ASP A 33 -12.22 11.69 -6.68
N ALA A 34 -11.76 11.85 -7.92
CA ALA A 34 -11.73 10.78 -8.92
C ALA A 34 -10.71 9.66 -8.59
N ASP A 35 -9.79 9.89 -7.66
CA ASP A 35 -8.69 8.99 -7.34
C ASP A 35 -8.95 8.22 -6.03
N THR A 36 -9.89 8.68 -5.21
CA THR A 36 -10.21 8.12 -3.89
C THR A 36 -11.61 7.52 -3.88
N GLY A 37 -11.70 6.23 -4.20
CA GLY A 37 -12.97 5.52 -4.36
C GLY A 37 -12.89 4.01 -4.19
N GLY A 38 -13.57 3.26 -5.04
CA GLY A 38 -13.62 1.79 -4.93
C GLY A 38 -12.25 1.12 -4.99
N GLN A 39 -11.30 1.68 -5.73
CA GLN A 39 -9.94 1.15 -5.87
C GLN A 39 -9.13 1.26 -4.56
N THR A 40 -9.14 2.41 -3.90
CA THR A 40 -8.42 2.61 -2.63
C THR A 40 -9.01 1.72 -1.53
N LYS A 41 -10.34 1.58 -1.48
CA LYS A 41 -10.98 0.61 -0.59
C LYS A 41 -10.57 -0.83 -0.91
N TYR A 42 -10.64 -1.21 -2.18
CA TYR A 42 -10.34 -2.57 -2.60
C TYR A 42 -8.93 -3.01 -2.20
N VAL A 43 -7.91 -2.17 -2.42
CA VAL A 43 -6.53 -2.56 -2.13
C VAL A 43 -6.26 -2.69 -0.62
N VAL A 44 -6.88 -1.85 0.22
CA VAL A 44 -6.77 -1.95 1.68
C VAL A 44 -7.45 -3.22 2.18
N GLU A 45 -8.67 -3.50 1.73
CA GLU A 45 -9.40 -4.73 2.12
C GLU A 45 -8.70 -6.00 1.59
N LEU A 46 -8.14 -5.95 0.38
CA LEU A 46 -7.33 -7.04 -0.17
C LEU A 46 -6.09 -7.30 0.68
N ALA A 47 -5.37 -6.25 1.10
CA ALA A 47 -4.20 -6.39 1.95
C ALA A 47 -4.55 -7.06 3.28
N ARG A 48 -5.67 -6.65 3.91
CA ARG A 48 -6.20 -7.27 5.14
C ARG A 48 -6.53 -8.74 4.94
N ALA A 49 -7.31 -9.06 3.90
CA ALA A 49 -7.72 -10.43 3.59
C ALA A 49 -6.52 -11.34 3.28
N LEU A 50 -5.48 -10.82 2.63
CA LEU A 50 -4.24 -11.56 2.40
C LEU A 50 -3.47 -11.83 3.70
N GLY A 51 -3.45 -10.87 4.62
CA GLY A 51 -2.82 -11.02 5.93
C GLY A 51 -3.46 -12.09 6.82
N GLU A 52 -4.76 -12.36 6.64
CA GLU A 52 -5.48 -13.41 7.39
C GLU A 52 -5.10 -14.83 6.95
N ARG A 53 -4.44 -14.98 5.79
CA ARG A 53 -4.08 -16.30 5.27
C ARG A 53 -2.93 -16.92 6.06
N GLY A 54 -3.05 -18.22 6.34
CA GLY A 54 -2.02 -18.99 7.03
C GLY A 54 -0.73 -19.24 6.22
N ASP A 55 -0.80 -19.12 4.90
CA ASP A 55 0.34 -19.26 3.98
C ASP A 55 1.04 -17.93 3.65
N VAL A 56 0.59 -16.83 4.25
CA VAL A 56 1.17 -15.48 4.10
C VAL A 56 1.86 -15.08 5.39
N GLU A 57 3.13 -14.69 5.28
CA GLU A 57 3.94 -14.16 6.37
C GLU A 57 3.73 -12.65 6.53
N LYS A 58 3.73 -11.92 5.42
CA LYS A 58 3.66 -10.46 5.42
C LYS A 58 3.01 -9.92 4.16
N VAL A 59 2.26 -8.83 4.30
CA VAL A 59 1.73 -8.00 3.22
C VAL A 59 2.16 -6.56 3.46
N VAL A 60 2.75 -5.95 2.43
CA VAL A 60 3.10 -4.53 2.41
C VAL A 60 2.33 -3.84 1.30
N LEU A 61 1.59 -2.79 1.63
CA LEU A 61 0.94 -1.90 0.67
C LEU A 61 1.79 -0.64 0.49
N LEU A 62 2.54 -0.60 -0.62
CA LEU A 62 3.29 0.59 -1.03
C LEU A 62 2.35 1.62 -1.64
N THR A 63 2.44 2.84 -1.13
CA THR A 63 1.73 4.00 -1.65
C THR A 63 2.60 5.25 -1.52
N ARG A 64 2.11 6.39 -2.01
CA ARG A 64 2.85 7.65 -1.95
C ARG A 64 2.70 8.31 -0.58
N ARG A 65 3.80 8.86 -0.05
CA ARG A 65 3.80 9.74 1.12
C ARG A 65 3.33 11.13 0.70
N ILE A 66 2.36 11.67 1.43
CA ILE A 66 1.73 12.95 1.09
C ILE A 66 1.83 13.85 2.32
N ILE A 67 2.54 14.97 2.18
CA ILE A 67 2.70 16.03 3.18
C ILE A 67 2.00 17.26 2.60
N ASP A 68 0.75 17.46 2.98
CA ASP A 68 -0.14 18.48 2.43
C ASP A 68 -1.14 18.91 3.51
N ASP A 69 -1.36 20.22 3.66
CA ASP A 69 -2.28 20.78 4.65
C ASP A 69 -3.76 20.61 4.26
N GLN A 70 -4.03 20.20 3.03
CA GLN A 70 -5.38 19.98 2.51
C GLN A 70 -5.93 18.56 2.78
N VAL A 71 -5.10 17.66 3.32
CA VAL A 71 -5.45 16.28 3.63
C VAL A 71 -5.04 15.96 5.07
N ASP A 72 -5.49 14.80 5.57
CA ASP A 72 -5.17 14.35 6.91
C ASP A 72 -3.64 14.14 7.11
N ALA A 73 -3.13 14.40 8.30
CA ALA A 73 -1.72 14.21 8.62
C ALA A 73 -1.30 12.73 8.56
N ASP A 74 -2.25 11.80 8.69
CA ASP A 74 -2.01 10.35 8.55
C ASP A 74 -1.30 9.99 7.24
N TYR A 75 -1.54 10.71 6.14
CA TYR A 75 -0.90 10.43 4.86
C TYR A 75 0.60 10.79 4.83
N ALA A 76 1.05 11.57 5.81
CA ALA A 76 2.47 11.91 6.00
C ALA A 76 3.21 10.86 6.84
N GLU A 77 2.51 9.95 7.51
CA GLU A 77 3.16 8.91 8.33
C GLU A 77 3.78 7.83 7.42
N PRO A 78 5.10 7.58 7.51
CA PRO A 78 5.79 6.68 6.59
C PRO A 78 5.34 5.22 6.72
N PHE A 79 4.86 4.82 7.91
CA PHE A 79 4.41 3.47 8.21
C PHE A 79 3.06 3.51 8.92
N GLU A 80 2.12 2.63 8.52
CA GLU A 80 0.85 2.43 9.21
C GLU A 80 0.54 0.93 9.31
N ALA A 81 0.50 0.39 10.53
CA ALA A 81 0.15 -1.00 10.75
C ALA A 81 -1.37 -1.21 10.59
N LEU A 82 -1.76 -2.18 9.75
CA LEU A 82 -3.15 -2.59 9.56
C LEU A 82 -3.49 -3.85 10.37
N SER A 83 -2.50 -4.72 10.59
CA SER A 83 -2.52 -5.89 11.49
C SER A 83 -1.07 -6.37 11.72
N ASP A 84 -0.88 -7.42 12.52
CA ASP A 84 0.45 -8.01 12.78
C ASP A 84 1.20 -8.41 11.49
N LYS A 85 0.47 -8.72 10.42
CA LYS A 85 1.04 -9.17 9.13
C LYS A 85 0.90 -8.15 8.01
N VAL A 86 0.21 -7.03 8.22
CA VAL A 86 -0.16 -6.10 7.14
C VAL A 86 0.22 -4.67 7.52
N GLU A 87 0.94 -3.99 6.65
CA GLU A 87 1.29 -2.58 6.82
C GLU A 87 1.17 -1.79 5.51
N ILE A 88 0.87 -0.49 5.65
CA ILE A 88 1.04 0.50 4.59
C ILE A 88 2.43 1.11 4.77
N VAL A 89 3.17 1.21 3.67
CA VAL A 89 4.45 1.93 3.62
C VAL A 89 4.32 3.04 2.60
N ARG A 90 4.59 4.27 3.04
CA ARG A 90 4.44 5.47 2.23
C ARG A 90 5.79 5.95 1.74
N ILE A 91 5.97 5.95 0.43
CA ILE A 91 7.22 6.28 -0.25
C ILE A 91 7.20 7.75 -0.67
N GLU A 92 8.26 8.47 -0.34
CA GLU A 92 8.48 9.82 -0.85
C GLU A 92 8.72 9.76 -2.36
N CYS A 93 7.91 10.46 -3.15
CA CYS A 93 8.14 10.60 -4.59
C CYS A 93 7.49 11.87 -5.15
N GLY A 94 8.20 12.51 -6.07
CA GLY A 94 7.76 13.78 -6.65
C GLY A 94 7.64 14.91 -5.61
N GLU A 95 6.66 15.79 -5.80
CA GLU A 95 6.36 16.84 -4.84
C GLU A 95 5.83 16.25 -3.51
N PRO A 96 5.95 16.92 -2.36
CA PRO A 96 5.37 16.39 -1.12
C PRO A 96 3.84 16.39 -1.11
N LYS A 97 3.22 17.32 -1.84
CA LYS A 97 1.77 17.59 -1.79
C LYS A 97 0.92 16.55 -2.52
N TYR A 98 -0.39 16.54 -2.30
CA TYR A 98 -1.29 15.68 -3.06
C TYR A 98 -1.23 15.99 -4.56
N LEU A 99 -1.15 14.95 -5.38
CA LEU A 99 -1.15 15.07 -6.84
C LEU A 99 -2.21 14.12 -7.41
N PRO A 100 -3.03 14.59 -8.37
CA PRO A 100 -3.94 13.72 -9.08
C PRO A 100 -3.15 12.74 -9.97
N LYS A 101 -3.73 11.57 -10.24
CA LYS A 101 -3.06 10.46 -10.93
C LYS A 101 -2.43 10.85 -12.28
N GLU A 102 -3.03 11.78 -13.00
CA GLU A 102 -2.57 12.25 -14.32
C GLU A 102 -1.20 12.94 -14.24
N MET A 103 -0.84 13.49 -13.08
CA MET A 103 0.41 14.22 -12.85
C MET A 103 1.54 13.33 -12.29
N LEU A 104 1.26 12.07 -11.95
CA LEU A 104 2.22 11.20 -11.28
C LEU A 104 3.30 10.63 -12.20
N TRP A 105 3.12 10.70 -13.53
CA TRP A 105 4.01 10.00 -14.48
C TRP A 105 5.49 10.37 -14.29
N GLY A 106 5.79 11.65 -14.08
CA GLY A 106 7.15 12.14 -13.84
C GLY A 106 7.76 11.74 -12.48
N SER A 107 6.96 11.19 -11.57
CA SER A 107 7.38 10.82 -10.21
C SER A 107 7.57 9.31 -10.02
N LEU A 108 7.15 8.48 -10.99
CA LEU A 108 7.18 7.02 -10.85
C LEU A 108 8.58 6.42 -10.79
N GLU A 109 9.56 7.06 -11.44
CA GLU A 109 10.97 6.66 -11.35
C GLU A 109 11.47 6.83 -9.91
N THR A 110 11.31 8.04 -9.34
CA THR A 110 11.67 8.30 -7.94
C THR A 110 10.93 7.43 -6.93
N PHE A 111 9.66 7.09 -7.21
CA PHE A 111 8.92 6.13 -6.37
C PHE A 111 9.57 4.75 -6.38
N SER A 112 10.01 4.28 -7.56
CA SER A 112 10.61 2.97 -7.72
C SER A 112 11.99 2.89 -7.05
N ASP A 113 12.80 3.94 -7.19
CA ASP A 113 14.11 4.04 -6.54
C ASP A 113 13.97 4.02 -5.01
N ASN A 114 13.08 4.85 -4.47
CA ASN A 114 12.89 4.97 -3.03
C ASN A 114 12.18 3.75 -2.41
N ALA A 115 11.44 2.97 -3.20
CA ALA A 115 10.82 1.72 -2.72
C ALA A 115 11.84 0.59 -2.47
N LEU A 116 13.06 0.70 -3.02
CA LEU A 116 14.13 -0.30 -2.89
C LEU A 116 15.17 0.07 -1.82
N THR A 117 15.00 1.20 -1.14
CA THR A 117 15.98 1.76 -0.19
C THR A 117 15.62 1.42 1.24
#